data_AF-A0A1L3MPY5-F1
#
_entry.id   AF-A0A1L3MPY5-F1
#
_cell.length_a   1.000
_cell.length_b   1.000
_cell.length_c   1.000
_cell.angle_alpha   90.00
_cell.angle_beta   90.00
_cell.angle_gamma   90.00
#
_symmetry.space_group_name_H-M   'P 1'
#
loop_
_entity.id
_entity.type
_entity.pdbx_description
1 polymer ?
#
loop_
_entity_poly.entity_id
_entity_poly.type
_entity_poly.pdbx_seq_one_letter_code
_entity_poly.pdbx_strand_id
1 'polypeptide(L)' 'MRKLSDELLIESYYKATEMKLHDDFIELISLEIKRRSLGHVLKASS' A
#
# COMPACT_ATOMS: atom_id res chain seq x y z
N MET A 1 -2.44 -9.91 -2.96
CA MET A 1 -3.27 -8.68 -3.00
C MET A 1 -4.02 -8.44 -4.31
N ARG A 2 -3.79 -9.22 -5.39
CA ARG A 2 -4.39 -8.98 -6.72
C ARG A 2 -5.93 -8.94 -6.79
N LYS A 3 -6.63 -9.50 -5.79
CA LYS A 3 -8.10 -9.51 -5.70
C LYS A 3 -8.68 -8.38 -4.83
N LEU A 4 -7.83 -7.65 -4.10
CA LEU A 4 -8.29 -6.50 -3.31
C LEU A 4 -8.72 -5.38 -4.25
N SER A 5 -9.77 -4.65 -3.88
CA SER A 5 -10.08 -3.37 -4.50
C SER A 5 -8.94 -2.38 -4.25
N ASP A 6 -8.88 -1.33 -5.07
CA ASP A 6 -7.85 -0.31 -4.93
C ASP A 6 -7.99 0.44 -3.59
N GLU A 7 -9.22 0.72 -3.17
CA GLU A 7 -9.53 1.34 -1.87
C GLU A 7 -8.97 0.51 -0.69
N LEU A 8 -9.31 -0.78 -0.64
CA LEU A 8 -8.86 -1.67 0.45
C LEU A 8 -7.35 -1.89 0.43
N LEU A 9 -6.73 -1.93 -0.76
CA LEU A 9 -5.28 -2.03 -0.89
C LEU A 9 -4.57 -0.80 -0.31
N ILE A 10 -5.06 0.39 -0.62
CA ILE A 10 -4.51 1.65 -0.11
C ILE A 10 -4.73 1.77 1.40
N GLU A 11 -5.92 1.45 1.88
CA GLU A 11 -6.20 1.44 3.33
C GLU A 11 -5.27 0.45 4.07
N SER A 12 -5.06 -0.73 3.49
CA SER A 12 -4.16 -1.75 4.06
C SER A 12 -2.72 -1.25 4.15
N TYR A 13 -2.24 -0.48 3.17
CA TYR A 13 -0.91 0.13 3.22
C TYR A 13 -0.79 1.08 4.41
N TYR A 14 -1.72 2.04 4.53
CA TYR A 14 -1.67 3.02 5.61
C TYR A 14 -1.78 2.39 6.99
N LYS A 15 -2.70 1.44 7.18
CA LYS A 15 -2.83 0.71 8.43
C LYS A 15 -1.58 -0.10 8.76
N ALA A 16 -0.99 -0.78 7.77
CA ALA A 16 0.26 -1.53 7.98
C ALA A 16 1.42 -0.63 8.42
N THR A 17 1.52 0.57 7.84
CA THR A 17 2.53 1.57 8.25
C THR A 17 2.27 2.15 9.64
N GLU A 18 1.02 2.47 9.98
CA GLU A 18 0.63 3.01 11.29
C GLU A 18 0.91 2.00 12.42
N MET A 19 0.60 0.73 12.17
CA MET A 19 0.84 -0.37 13.11
C MET A 19 2.30 -0.82 13.17
N LYS A 20 3.19 -0.23 12.35
CA LYS A 20 4.61 -0.61 12.22
C LYS A 20 4.77 -2.12 11.99
N LEU A 21 3.99 -2.66 11.06
CA LEU A 21 4.17 -4.05 10.63
C LEU A 21 5.53 -4.22 9.94
N HIS A 22 5.91 -5.47 9.70
CA HIS A 22 7.20 -5.80 9.10
C HIS A 22 7.41 -5.08 7.76
N ASP A 23 8.61 -4.55 7.54
CA ASP A 23 8.94 -3.75 6.36
C ASP A 23 8.69 -4.51 5.06
N ASP A 24 9.06 -5.79 4.97
CA ASP A 24 8.77 -6.62 3.79
C ASP A 24 7.27 -6.69 3.46
N PHE A 25 6.41 -6.70 4.49
CA PHE A 25 4.96 -6.73 4.27
C PHE A 25 4.47 -5.39 3.70
N ILE A 26 4.95 -4.28 4.24
CA ILE A 26 4.65 -2.93 3.76
C ILE A 26 5.19 -2.75 2.32
N GLU A 27 6.37 -3.31 2.02
CA GLU A 27 6.97 -3.29 0.69
C GLU A 27 6.12 -4.07 -0.32
N LEU A 28 5.64 -5.25 0.05
CA LEU A 28 4.75 -6.03 -0.82
C LEU A 28 3.47 -5.27 -1.19
N ILE A 29 2.87 -4.53 -0.23
CA ILE A 29 1.71 -3.68 -0.52
C ILE A 29 2.11 -2.53 -1.44
N SER A 30 3.22 -1.86 -1.14
CA SER A 30 3.76 -0.75 -1.93
C SER A 30 4.04 -1.14 -3.39
N LEU A 31 4.61 -2.32 -3.60
CA LEU A 31 4.88 -2.87 -4.92
C LEU A 31 3.59 -3.15 -5.69
N GLU A 32 2.55 -3.68 -5.04
CA GLU A 32 1.24 -3.88 -5.67
C GLU A 32 0.58 -2.53 -6.03
N ILE A 33 0.66 -1.52 -5.18
CA ILE A 33 0.15 -0.15 -5.46
C ILE A 33 0.87 0.44 -6.68
N LYS A 34 2.20 0.32 -6.75
CA LYS A 34 2.98 0.76 -7.92
C LYS A 34 2.61 -0.03 -9.18
N ARG A 35 2.45 -1.35 -9.08
CA ARG A 35 2.07 -2.23 -10.19
C ARG A 35 0.71 -1.87 -10.81
N ARG A 36 -0.23 -1.36 -10.00
CA ARG A 36 -1.55 -0.88 -10.44
C ARG A 36 -1.56 0.57 -10.92
N SER A 37 -0.39 1.22 -11.04
CA SER A 37 -0.28 2.64 -11.40
C SER A 37 -0.92 3.59 -10.39
N LEU A 38 -1.10 3.16 -9.14
CA LEU A 38 -1.66 3.96 -8.05
C LEU A 38 -0.58 4.69 -7.23
N GLY A 39 0.69 4.69 -7.66
CA GLY A 39 1.81 5.26 -6.91
C GLY A 39 1.70 6.74 -6.55
N HIS A 40 0.77 7.48 -7.16
CA HIS A 40 0.45 8.86 -6.79
C HIS A 40 -0.11 8.96 -5.35
N VAL A 41 -0.81 7.92 -4.87
CA VAL A 41 -1.36 7.88 -3.50
C VAL A 41 -0.28 7.82 -2.43
N LEU A 42 0.90 7.29 -2.76
CA LEU A 42 2.04 7.20 -1.83
C LEU A 42 2.78 8.54 -1.68
N LYS A 43 2.63 9.45 -2.66
CA LYS A 43 3.32 10.75 -2.68
C LYS A 43 2.54 11.84 -1.96
N ALA A 44 1.24 11.65 -1.75
CA ALA A 44 0.39 12.60 -1.05
C ALA A 44 0.69 12.69 0.46
N SER A 45 1.56 11.81 0.99
CA SER A 45 1.95 11.76 2.41
C SER A 45 3.26 12.52 2.72
N SER A 46 3.60 13.55 1.92
CA SER A 46 4.76 14.43 2.18
C SER A 46 4.36 15.68 2.96
#